data_AF-A0A353Z5W6-F1
#
_entry.id   AF-A0A353Z5W6-F1
#
_cell.length_a   1.000
_cell.length_b   1.000
_cell.length_c   1.000
_cell.angle_alpha   90.00
_cell.angle_beta   90.00
_cell.angle_gamma   90.00
#
_symmetry.space_group_name_H-M   'P 1'
#
loop_
_entity.id
_entity.type
_entity.pdbx_description
1 polymer ?
#
loop_
_entity_poly.entity_id
_entity_poly.type
_entity_poly.pdbx_seq_one_letter_code
_entity_poly.pdbx_strand_id
1 'polypeptide(L)'
;MGCTSQTSVAPQGAGTGPATGSANTAGTTPAVASQNNEGDETDSCDELLKSLFDIYRIDKFETTFDISIGANRMNDWYRGCGSRAGAPASPGLPEGARDLFSGAQQALMTGDQYRPRDASHLRDCVLLSTVANRLLKSPLTAGQSELDRAIASFDHVVANIQLQNRHDADLPFTLYEIYLLGKGTAADRAWLFVNTLRALRIDAVLLTAPESEDPGISSEPVPFLVGVPIEGEVYLFDPLLGIPVPGPDSRGAVLRPATLKQVQAQPELLGNLGTAEKPYPLTATQLTKPGVLFVGDLTYFSATARVLQQVFAGEHSVLVSDPLEDIDNIPGLWSRLATAGQKMWDAGALKFWKYPQEQVTRSLALDDSSRDVRKGLKLRFMAYLVATPIPSMPGKFLVTGSKESRDPALQGLDNRDAGVGSFSRTESRSTSGRQMEARLAQLSGKLPEALRAYVEVQSNSREILQIPDGNLAMDQRLGPINVKRFHALAIDDAVYWSGLCQLEQGQYGPAVSTFDRYLRQAGRVSEWVRQARRMKGVALAAQGKFEEAAKAVEGVPDEDPEAPGLNALAKAWRAAAGS
;
A
#
# COMPACT_ATOMS: atom_id res chain seq x y z
N MET A 1 7.81 53.46 -16.07
CA MET A 1 6.46 54.04 -16.10
C MET A 1 5.65 53.25 -15.09
N GLY A 2 5.48 53.63 -13.82
CA GLY A 2 5.19 54.96 -13.29
C GLY A 2 3.69 55.03 -13.03
N CYS A 3 3.23 54.66 -11.83
CA CYS A 3 2.25 55.40 -11.02
C CYS A 3 1.81 54.62 -9.78
N THR A 4 2.29 55.11 -8.64
CA THR A 4 1.81 54.98 -7.27
C THR A 4 0.51 55.76 -7.03
N SER A 5 -0.33 55.34 -6.09
CA SER A 5 -0.94 56.27 -5.11
C SER A 5 -1.48 55.52 -3.87
N GLN A 6 -1.01 55.99 -2.71
CA GLN A 6 -1.58 55.81 -1.37
C GLN A 6 -2.71 56.83 -1.15
N THR A 7 -3.66 56.60 -0.23
CA THR A 7 -3.97 57.33 1.05
C THR A 7 -5.50 57.52 1.12
N SER A 8 -6.26 57.66 2.22
CA SER A 8 -6.11 57.59 3.68
C SER A 8 -7.52 57.68 4.33
N VAL A 9 -7.73 56.99 5.46
CA VAL A 9 -8.44 57.32 6.74
C VAL A 9 -9.60 58.39 6.80
N ALA A 10 -10.80 57.91 7.24
CA ALA A 10 -11.84 58.39 8.23
C ALA A 10 -12.24 59.90 8.38
N PRO A 11 -13.31 60.35 9.12
CA PRO A 11 -14.23 59.67 10.08
C PRO A 11 -15.74 60.15 10.16
N GLN A 12 -16.51 59.45 11.02
CA GLN A 12 -17.60 59.86 11.97
C GLN A 12 -18.96 60.52 11.60
N GLY A 13 -20.01 60.02 12.31
CA GLY A 13 -21.27 60.68 12.72
C GLY A 13 -22.56 59.99 12.21
N ALA A 14 -23.70 59.84 12.89
CA ALA A 14 -24.21 59.86 14.27
C ALA A 14 -25.77 59.81 14.17
N GLY A 15 -26.51 59.13 15.07
CA GLY A 15 -27.99 59.23 15.14
C GLY A 15 -28.70 57.97 15.69
N THR A 16 -28.76 57.76 17.01
CA THR A 16 -29.90 58.00 17.97
C THR A 16 -30.90 56.84 18.15
N GLY A 17 -31.01 56.35 19.40
CA GLY A 17 -31.80 55.20 19.93
C GLY A 17 -33.34 55.43 20.05
N PRO A 18 -34.11 54.80 20.99
CA PRO A 18 -33.80 54.24 22.33
C PRO A 18 -34.21 52.74 22.53
N ALA A 19 -33.65 51.90 23.41
CA ALA A 19 -33.51 51.83 24.88
C ALA A 19 -34.74 51.32 25.68
N THR A 20 -34.60 50.15 26.32
CA THR A 20 -35.15 49.67 27.62
C THR A 20 -34.28 48.48 28.06
N GLY A 21 -33.44 48.51 29.10
CA GLY A 21 -33.72 48.41 30.56
C GLY A 21 -33.91 46.92 30.95
N SER A 22 -33.14 46.21 31.80
CA SER A 22 -32.53 46.48 33.12
C SER A 22 -31.55 45.30 33.42
N ALA A 23 -30.31 45.49 33.91
CA ALA A 23 -29.84 45.73 35.30
C ALA A 23 -29.15 44.50 35.94
N ASN A 24 -27.96 44.76 36.46
CA ASN A 24 -26.98 43.87 37.11
C ASN A 24 -27.47 43.12 38.35
N THR A 25 -26.86 41.96 38.64
CA THR A 25 -26.28 41.66 39.96
C THR A 25 -25.16 40.61 39.85
N ALA A 26 -23.99 40.95 40.39
CA ALA A 26 -22.91 40.03 40.71
C ALA A 26 -23.30 39.20 41.95
N GLY A 27 -22.88 37.93 41.99
CA GLY A 27 -23.10 37.05 43.14
C GLY A 27 -22.48 35.67 42.96
N THR A 28 -21.27 35.51 43.51
CA THR A 28 -20.78 34.35 44.28
C THR A 28 -20.95 32.94 43.70
N THR A 29 -19.81 32.36 43.32
CA THR A 29 -19.56 30.93 43.14
C THR A 29 -19.99 30.11 44.37
N PRO A 30 -20.67 28.96 44.20
CA PRO A 30 -20.47 27.82 45.06
C PRO A 30 -19.44 26.91 44.41
N ALA A 31 -18.34 26.68 45.13
CA ALA A 31 -17.44 25.58 44.85
C ALA A 31 -18.22 24.26 44.95
N VAL A 32 -18.45 23.61 43.80
CA VAL A 32 -18.81 22.19 43.80
C VAL A 32 -17.52 21.42 43.82
N ALA A 33 -17.27 20.79 44.97
CA ALA A 33 -16.17 19.88 45.19
C ALA A 33 -16.23 18.73 44.17
N SER A 34 -15.12 18.57 43.48
CA SER A 34 -14.77 17.43 42.64
C SER A 34 -14.72 16.14 43.47
N GLN A 35 -15.71 15.27 43.28
CA GLN A 35 -15.57 13.83 43.52
C GLN A 35 -16.37 13.13 42.43
N ASN A 36 -15.69 12.77 41.32
CA ASN A 36 -16.03 11.70 40.35
C ASN A 36 -15.25 11.82 39.00
N ASN A 37 -13.95 12.17 38.99
CA ASN A 37 -13.22 12.37 37.72
C ASN A 37 -12.25 11.25 37.31
N GLU A 38 -11.91 10.30 38.17
CA GLU A 38 -10.92 9.28 37.78
C GLU A 38 -11.51 8.17 36.89
N GLY A 39 -12.79 7.80 37.05
CA GLY A 39 -13.46 6.80 36.20
C GLY A 39 -13.85 7.32 34.81
N ASP A 40 -14.38 8.55 34.75
CA ASP A 40 -14.91 9.19 33.54
C ASP A 40 -13.78 9.56 32.54
N GLU A 41 -12.59 9.92 33.05
CA GLU A 41 -11.43 10.24 32.21
C GLU A 41 -10.74 9.00 31.59
N THR A 42 -10.67 7.87 32.31
CA THR A 42 -10.18 6.60 31.74
C THR A 42 -11.10 6.06 30.66
N ASP A 43 -12.41 6.12 30.88
CA ASP A 43 -13.40 5.67 29.90
C ASP A 43 -13.33 6.53 28.61
N SER A 44 -13.16 7.85 28.75
CA SER A 44 -12.96 8.75 27.60
C SER A 44 -11.69 8.44 26.79
N CYS A 45 -10.61 8.04 27.47
CA CYS A 45 -9.37 7.69 26.79
C CYS A 45 -9.43 6.37 26.02
N ASP A 46 -10.09 5.38 26.61
CA ASP A 46 -10.35 4.11 25.94
C ASP A 46 -11.24 4.30 24.72
N GLU A 47 -12.23 5.19 24.77
CA GLU A 47 -13.07 5.54 23.63
C GLU A 47 -12.29 6.20 22.50
N LEU A 48 -11.42 7.17 22.80
CA LEU A 48 -10.57 7.82 21.80
C LEU A 48 -9.62 6.83 21.14
N LEU A 49 -9.01 5.93 21.92
CA LEU A 49 -8.11 4.91 21.39
C LEU A 49 -8.85 3.85 20.57
N LYS A 50 -10.02 3.39 21.01
CA LYS A 50 -10.89 2.49 20.21
C LYS A 50 -11.30 3.15 18.91
N SER A 51 -11.65 4.44 18.94
CA SER A 51 -11.96 5.19 17.72
C SER A 51 -10.75 5.29 16.79
N LEU A 52 -9.55 5.49 17.33
CA LEU A 52 -8.31 5.51 16.53
C LEU A 52 -8.07 4.14 15.88
N PHE A 53 -8.19 3.05 16.63
CA PHE A 53 -8.04 1.71 16.06
C PHE A 53 -9.10 1.41 15.00
N ASP A 54 -10.35 1.79 15.21
CA ASP A 54 -11.43 1.50 14.26
C ASP A 54 -11.22 2.20 12.91
N ILE A 55 -10.87 3.49 12.90
CA ILE A 55 -10.66 4.24 11.64
C ILE A 55 -9.47 3.70 10.84
N TYR A 56 -8.47 3.12 11.52
CA TYR A 56 -7.25 2.59 10.90
C TYR A 56 -7.36 1.12 10.51
N ARG A 57 -8.53 0.48 10.70
CA ARG A 57 -8.75 -0.86 10.18
C ARG A 57 -8.65 -0.90 8.66
N ILE A 58 -7.97 -1.91 8.14
CA ILE A 58 -7.75 -2.07 6.69
C ILE A 58 -9.05 -2.08 5.88
N ASP A 59 -10.14 -2.64 6.41
CA ASP A 59 -11.45 -2.69 5.73
C ASP A 59 -12.20 -1.34 5.73
N LYS A 60 -11.69 -0.35 6.46
CA LYS A 60 -12.21 1.02 6.52
C LYS A 60 -11.46 2.00 5.62
N PHE A 61 -10.36 1.56 5.00
CA PHE A 61 -9.61 2.38 4.07
C PHE A 61 -10.50 2.79 2.88
N GLU A 62 -10.48 4.07 2.52
CA GLU A 62 -11.28 4.71 1.46
C GLU A 62 -12.82 4.73 1.65
N THR A 63 -13.36 4.09 2.70
CA THR A 63 -14.79 4.22 3.05
C THR A 63 -15.02 5.31 4.09
N THR A 64 -14.30 5.24 5.20
CA THR A 64 -14.40 6.23 6.30
C THR A 64 -13.07 6.90 6.62
N PHE A 65 -11.95 6.34 6.16
CA PHE A 65 -10.63 6.91 6.40
C PHE A 65 -10.26 7.97 5.36
N ASP A 66 -10.09 9.20 5.82
CA ASP A 66 -9.38 10.28 5.12
C ASP A 66 -8.12 10.64 5.90
N ILE A 67 -7.04 11.02 5.20
CA ILE A 67 -5.75 11.33 5.81
C ILE A 67 -5.86 12.48 6.83
N SER A 68 -6.67 13.51 6.53
CA SER A 68 -6.87 14.65 7.43
C SER A 68 -7.66 14.25 8.67
N ILE A 69 -8.68 13.39 8.49
CA ILE A 69 -9.45 12.81 9.61
C ILE A 69 -8.52 11.98 10.50
N GLY A 70 -7.66 11.14 9.92
CA GLY A 70 -6.67 10.36 10.65
C GLY A 70 -5.76 11.25 11.52
N ALA A 71 -5.18 12.29 10.93
CA ALA A 71 -4.31 13.22 11.65
C ALA A 71 -5.04 13.94 12.80
N ASN A 72 -6.28 14.40 12.55
CA ASN A 72 -7.10 15.03 13.59
C ASN A 72 -7.40 14.06 14.74
N ARG A 73 -7.75 12.81 14.44
CA ARG A 73 -8.03 11.78 15.44
C ARG A 73 -6.81 11.41 16.28
N MET A 74 -5.62 11.36 15.67
CA MET A 74 -4.36 11.17 16.39
C MET A 74 -4.07 12.35 17.33
N ASN A 75 -4.32 13.59 16.89
CA ASN A 75 -4.16 14.77 17.73
C ASN A 75 -5.21 14.84 18.86
N ASP A 76 -6.45 14.41 18.62
CA ASP A 76 -7.48 14.32 19.65
C ASP A 76 -7.07 13.31 20.74
N TRP A 77 -6.63 12.12 20.33
CA TRP A 77 -6.08 11.11 21.24
C TRP A 77 -4.86 11.64 22.01
N TYR A 78 -3.93 12.32 21.33
CA TYR A 78 -2.73 12.85 21.98
C TYR A 78 -3.04 13.90 23.05
N ARG A 79 -3.97 14.82 22.76
CA ARG A 79 -4.42 15.84 23.72
C ARG A 79 -5.15 15.23 24.91
N GLY A 80 -6.04 14.27 24.67
CA GLY A 80 -6.82 13.63 25.73
C GLY A 80 -6.01 12.66 26.60
N CYS A 81 -5.10 11.89 25.97
CA CYS A 81 -4.51 10.69 26.57
C CYS A 81 -3.00 10.61 26.39
N GLY A 82 -2.50 10.89 25.18
CA GLY A 82 -1.08 10.71 24.84
C GLY A 82 -0.12 11.63 25.60
N SER A 83 -0.58 12.80 26.07
CA SER A 83 0.22 13.72 26.88
C SER A 83 0.63 13.16 28.25
N ARG A 84 -0.10 12.17 28.77
CA ARG A 84 0.21 11.47 30.04
C ARG A 84 1.39 10.50 29.92
N ALA A 85 1.78 10.14 28.70
CA ALA A 85 2.97 9.32 28.41
C ALA A 85 4.30 10.10 28.48
N GLY A 86 4.24 11.40 28.80
CA GLY A 86 5.38 12.32 28.77
C GLY A 86 5.54 12.98 27.42
N ALA A 87 6.12 14.19 27.41
CA ALA A 87 6.47 14.87 26.16
C ALA A 87 7.44 13.98 25.36
N PRO A 88 7.24 13.85 24.03
CA PRO A 88 8.08 12.99 23.23
C PRO A 88 9.52 13.50 23.29
N ALA A 89 10.42 12.65 23.79
CA ALA A 89 11.84 12.96 23.80
C ALA A 89 12.31 13.17 22.35
N SER A 90 13.07 14.24 22.12
CA SER A 90 13.68 14.51 20.82
C SER A 90 14.45 13.28 20.36
N PRO A 91 14.17 12.73 19.16
CA PRO A 91 14.90 11.58 18.65
C PRO A 91 16.38 11.94 18.50
N GLY A 92 17.26 11.15 19.09
CA GLY A 92 18.69 11.27 18.84
C GLY A 92 19.03 10.80 17.43
N LEU A 93 20.03 11.48 16.85
CA LEU A 93 20.65 11.08 15.59
C LEU A 93 22.08 10.61 15.87
N PRO A 94 22.40 9.33 15.53
CA PRO A 94 23.77 8.84 15.53
C PRO A 94 24.69 9.77 14.73
N GLU A 95 25.96 9.87 15.13
CA GLU A 95 26.92 10.82 14.52
C GLU A 95 26.96 10.71 12.99
N GLY A 96 27.06 9.48 12.46
CA GLY A 96 27.06 9.22 11.02
C GLY A 96 25.73 9.48 10.30
N ALA A 97 24.63 9.67 11.03
CA ALA A 97 23.30 9.93 10.47
C ALA A 97 22.91 11.42 10.46
N ARG A 98 23.61 12.27 11.22
CA ARG A 98 23.24 13.70 11.39
C ARG A 98 23.22 14.46 10.07
N ASP A 99 24.21 14.22 9.23
CA ASP A 99 24.37 14.92 7.95
C ASP A 99 23.50 14.34 6.83
N LEU A 100 22.78 13.23 7.09
CA LEU A 100 21.86 12.63 6.11
C LEU A 100 20.54 13.40 5.98
N PHE A 101 20.20 14.22 6.98
CA PHE A 101 18.93 14.93 7.05
C PHE A 101 19.15 16.44 7.13
N SER A 102 18.48 17.19 6.27
CA SER A 102 18.43 18.65 6.34
C SER A 102 17.78 19.14 7.64
N GLY A 103 18.06 20.38 8.05
CA GLY A 103 17.44 20.98 9.24
C GLY A 103 15.91 20.96 9.22
N ALA A 104 15.30 21.08 8.03
CA ALA A 104 13.85 20.95 7.89
C ALA A 104 13.37 19.51 8.18
N GLN A 105 14.07 18.48 7.68
CA GLN A 105 13.75 17.08 7.97
C GLN A 105 13.95 16.75 9.45
N GLN A 106 15.00 17.29 10.08
CA GLN A 106 15.23 17.13 11.51
C GLN A 106 14.10 17.76 12.34
N ALA A 107 13.65 18.98 11.98
CA ALA A 107 12.48 19.61 12.60
C ALA A 107 11.20 18.80 12.42
N LEU A 108 11.03 18.10 11.28
CA LEU A 108 9.88 17.22 11.08
C LEU A 108 9.91 16.02 12.05
N MET A 109 11.08 15.51 12.41
CA MET A 109 11.25 14.37 13.33
C MET A 109 11.05 14.75 14.80
N THR A 110 11.32 16.01 15.19
CA THR A 110 11.20 16.49 16.57
C THR A 110 9.86 17.14 16.92
N GLY A 111 8.97 17.34 15.93
CA GLY A 111 7.66 17.94 16.15
C GLY A 111 6.78 17.16 17.13
N ASP A 112 5.80 17.84 17.73
CA ASP A 112 4.90 17.32 18.77
C ASP A 112 3.44 17.20 18.31
N GLN A 113 3.16 17.43 17.02
CA GLN A 113 1.83 17.34 16.43
C GLN A 113 1.80 16.32 15.30
N TYR A 114 0.70 15.57 15.22
CA TYR A 114 0.43 14.64 14.12
C TYR A 114 -0.05 15.41 12.88
N ARG A 115 0.57 15.12 11.74
CA ARG A 115 0.30 15.75 10.44
C ARG A 115 -0.33 14.72 9.48
N PRO A 116 -0.82 15.16 8.30
CA PRO A 116 -1.25 14.24 7.24
C PRO A 116 -0.22 13.15 6.89
N ARG A 117 1.07 13.47 6.98
CA ARG A 117 2.17 12.51 6.81
C ARG A 117 2.12 11.40 7.86
N ASP A 118 1.98 11.74 9.13
CA ASP A 118 1.91 10.77 10.24
C ASP A 118 0.67 9.86 10.10
N ALA A 119 -0.44 10.42 9.62
CA ALA A 119 -1.65 9.65 9.36
C ALA A 119 -1.50 8.67 8.19
N SER A 120 -0.84 9.07 7.10
CA SER A 120 -0.51 8.18 5.98
C SER A 120 0.44 7.07 6.42
N HIS A 121 1.44 7.40 7.23
CA HIS A 121 2.39 6.45 7.80
C HIS A 121 1.71 5.37 8.62
N LEU A 122 0.83 5.73 9.56
CA LEU A 122 0.12 4.76 10.39
C LEU A 122 -0.77 3.83 9.56
N ARG A 123 -1.46 4.36 8.53
CA ARG A 123 -2.25 3.56 7.57
C ARG A 123 -1.37 2.49 6.90
N ASP A 124 -0.21 2.91 6.41
CA ASP A 124 0.71 2.02 5.70
C ASP A 124 1.33 0.98 6.65
N CYS A 125 1.69 1.36 7.89
CA CYS A 125 2.15 0.44 8.93
C CYS A 125 1.09 -0.63 9.27
N VAL A 126 -0.19 -0.25 9.39
CA VAL A 126 -1.29 -1.19 9.64
C VAL A 126 -1.49 -2.14 8.46
N LEU A 127 -1.44 -1.63 7.23
CA LEU A 127 -1.50 -2.44 6.01
C LEU A 127 -0.38 -3.50 5.99
N LEU A 128 0.86 -3.07 6.16
CA LEU A 128 2.04 -3.94 6.14
C LEU A 128 2.03 -4.95 7.29
N SER A 129 1.64 -4.53 8.49
CA SER A 129 1.52 -5.44 9.64
C SER A 129 0.44 -6.49 9.41
N THR A 130 -0.67 -6.10 8.76
CA THR A 130 -1.73 -7.05 8.37
C THR A 130 -1.20 -8.09 7.38
N VAL A 131 -0.48 -7.66 6.35
CA VAL A 131 0.15 -8.55 5.36
C VAL A 131 1.19 -9.46 6.02
N ALA A 132 2.10 -8.90 6.82
CA ALA A 132 3.13 -9.64 7.53
C ALA A 132 2.54 -10.70 8.47
N ASN A 133 1.53 -10.34 9.26
CA ASN A 133 0.84 -11.28 10.15
C ASN A 133 0.12 -12.40 9.39
N ARG A 134 -0.48 -12.09 8.23
CA ARG A 134 -1.05 -13.11 7.33
C ARG A 134 0.05 -14.07 6.86
N LEU A 135 1.17 -13.52 6.41
CA LEU A 135 2.30 -14.32 5.94
C LEU A 135 2.85 -15.21 7.04
N LEU A 136 2.92 -14.78 8.31
CA LEU A 136 3.34 -15.64 9.42
C LEU A 136 2.40 -16.80 9.72
N LYS A 137 1.09 -16.62 9.47
CA LYS A 137 0.06 -17.62 9.74
C LYS A 137 -0.17 -18.59 8.59
N SER A 138 0.46 -18.35 7.43
CA SER A 138 0.31 -19.22 6.27
C SER A 138 0.92 -20.61 6.56
N PRO A 139 0.28 -21.71 6.15
CA PRO A 139 0.89 -23.05 6.24
C PRO A 139 2.24 -23.14 5.52
N LEU A 140 2.48 -22.26 4.55
CA LEU A 140 3.72 -22.19 3.77
C LEU A 140 4.91 -21.66 4.56
N THR A 141 4.71 -21.03 5.71
CA THR A 141 5.73 -20.30 6.50
C THR A 141 5.63 -20.55 8.01
N ALA A 142 4.54 -21.18 8.46
CA ALA A 142 4.33 -21.51 9.87
C ALA A 142 5.46 -22.42 10.38
N GLY A 143 6.17 -21.96 11.41
CA GLY A 143 7.33 -22.67 11.99
C GLY A 143 8.60 -22.63 11.14
N GLN A 144 8.63 -21.83 10.06
CA GLN A 144 9.81 -21.71 9.20
C GLN A 144 10.78 -20.62 9.66
N SER A 145 12.01 -20.67 9.12
CA SER A 145 13.12 -19.79 9.45
C SER A 145 12.85 -18.33 9.02
N GLU A 146 13.63 -17.37 9.54
CA GLU A 146 13.56 -15.99 9.07
C GLU A 146 13.84 -15.86 7.56
N LEU A 147 14.72 -16.72 7.03
CA LEU A 147 15.02 -16.76 5.61
C LEU A 147 13.79 -17.16 4.78
N ASP A 148 13.06 -18.18 5.22
CA ASP A 148 11.83 -18.59 4.54
C ASP A 148 10.75 -17.50 4.59
N ARG A 149 10.66 -16.77 5.72
CA ARG A 149 9.77 -15.60 5.84
C ARG A 149 10.17 -14.49 4.88
N ALA A 150 11.47 -14.27 4.68
CA ALA A 150 11.95 -13.29 3.71
C ALA A 150 11.63 -13.69 2.26
N ILE A 151 11.83 -14.97 1.91
CA ILE A 151 11.44 -15.50 0.60
C ILE A 151 9.93 -15.34 0.37
N ALA A 152 9.10 -15.77 1.33
CA ALA A 152 7.65 -15.66 1.21
C ALA A 152 7.16 -14.21 1.13
N SER A 153 7.81 -13.28 1.84
CA SER A 153 7.50 -11.85 1.77
C SER A 153 7.86 -11.27 0.39
N PHE A 154 9.00 -11.67 -0.16
CA PHE A 154 9.41 -11.26 -1.50
C PHE A 154 8.47 -11.81 -2.58
N ASP A 155 8.18 -13.11 -2.54
CA ASP A 155 7.25 -13.77 -3.46
C ASP A 155 5.86 -13.14 -3.39
N HIS A 156 5.39 -12.79 -2.19
CA HIS A 156 4.12 -12.10 -2.00
C HIS A 156 4.08 -10.75 -2.71
N VAL A 157 5.14 -9.93 -2.54
CA VAL A 157 5.24 -8.61 -3.20
C VAL A 157 5.29 -8.78 -4.71
N VAL A 158 6.13 -9.68 -5.22
CA VAL A 158 6.25 -9.94 -6.67
C VAL A 158 4.93 -10.45 -7.25
N ALA A 159 4.22 -11.33 -6.55
CA ALA A 159 2.94 -11.85 -6.98
C ALA A 159 1.85 -10.77 -7.02
N ASN A 160 1.88 -9.81 -6.08
CA ASN A 160 0.86 -8.77 -5.96
C ASN A 160 1.15 -7.50 -6.76
N ILE A 161 2.38 -7.28 -7.20
CA ILE A 161 2.79 -6.06 -7.89
C ILE A 161 3.34 -6.40 -9.27
N GLN A 162 2.58 -6.14 -10.34
CA GLN A 162 3.09 -6.22 -11.71
C GLN A 162 4.12 -5.12 -11.97
N LEU A 163 5.26 -5.50 -12.56
CA LEU A 163 6.32 -4.55 -12.85
C LEU A 163 5.92 -3.55 -13.95
N GLN A 164 6.30 -2.30 -13.73
CA GLN A 164 6.25 -1.21 -14.69
C GLN A 164 7.61 -0.51 -14.74
N ASN A 165 7.97 0.04 -15.89
CA ASN A 165 9.18 0.87 -16.01
C ASN A 165 9.03 2.20 -15.28
N ARG A 166 7.80 2.74 -15.25
CA ARG A 166 7.44 4.00 -14.60
C ARG A 166 5.95 4.00 -14.25
N HIS A 167 5.57 4.86 -13.33
CA HIS A 167 4.16 5.10 -12.97
C HIS A 167 3.41 5.81 -14.09
N ASP A 168 2.09 5.59 -14.12
CA ASP A 168 1.19 6.32 -15.02
C ASP A 168 1.23 7.82 -14.67
N ALA A 169 1.45 8.65 -15.70
CA ALA A 169 1.60 10.11 -15.57
C ALA A 169 2.66 10.56 -14.54
N ASP A 170 3.64 9.70 -14.22
CA ASP A 170 4.65 9.94 -13.16
C ASP A 170 4.03 10.33 -11.80
N LEU A 171 2.87 9.73 -11.49
CA LEU A 171 2.21 9.98 -10.21
C LEU A 171 3.02 9.38 -9.04
N PRO A 172 3.14 10.12 -7.93
CA PRO A 172 3.75 9.60 -6.72
C PRO A 172 2.79 8.68 -5.97
N PHE A 173 3.11 7.39 -5.90
CA PHE A 173 2.30 6.41 -5.19
C PHE A 173 2.88 6.13 -3.79
N THR A 174 1.99 6.06 -2.80
CA THR A 174 2.33 5.53 -1.47
C THR A 174 2.24 4.01 -1.48
N LEU A 175 2.74 3.36 -0.43
CA LEU A 175 2.66 1.89 -0.27
C LEU A 175 1.22 1.38 -0.41
N TYR A 176 0.25 2.15 0.08
CA TYR A 176 -1.17 1.85 -0.09
C TYR A 176 -1.60 1.84 -1.56
N GLU A 177 -1.28 2.88 -2.35
CA GLU A 177 -1.63 2.90 -3.76
C GLU A 177 -0.96 1.77 -4.54
N ILE A 178 0.31 1.49 -4.25
CA ILE A 178 1.05 0.41 -4.93
C ILE A 178 0.35 -0.93 -4.68
N TYR A 179 0.02 -1.26 -3.43
CA TYR A 179 -0.71 -2.49 -3.10
C TYR A 179 -2.11 -2.53 -3.70
N LEU A 180 -2.83 -1.41 -3.62
CA LEU A 180 -4.20 -1.31 -4.12
C LEU A 180 -4.25 -1.56 -5.63
N LEU A 181 -3.46 -0.81 -6.39
CA LEU A 181 -3.41 -0.89 -7.86
C LEU A 181 -2.74 -2.18 -8.32
N GLY A 182 -1.84 -2.74 -7.50
CA GLY A 182 -1.07 -3.95 -7.80
C GLY A 182 -0.04 -3.75 -8.92
N LYS A 183 0.43 -2.51 -9.10
CA LYS A 183 1.40 -2.14 -10.14
C LYS A 183 2.45 -1.22 -9.55
N GLY A 184 3.70 -1.37 -10.00
CA GLY A 184 4.77 -0.51 -9.55
C GLY A 184 6.10 -0.83 -10.22
N THR A 185 7.07 0.03 -9.96
CA THR A 185 8.46 -0.09 -10.40
C THR A 185 9.26 -1.06 -9.52
N ALA A 186 10.51 -1.32 -9.92
CA ALA A 186 11.43 -2.10 -9.08
C ALA A 186 11.67 -1.42 -7.72
N ALA A 187 11.73 -0.08 -7.68
CA ALA A 187 11.86 0.69 -6.44
C ALA A 187 10.61 0.51 -5.55
N ASP A 188 9.41 0.52 -6.12
CA ASP A 188 8.17 0.25 -5.37
C ASP A 188 8.14 -1.15 -4.77
N ARG A 189 8.52 -2.17 -5.55
CA ARG A 189 8.65 -3.56 -5.05
C ARG A 189 9.65 -3.65 -3.92
N ALA A 190 10.81 -2.99 -4.04
CA ALA A 190 11.82 -2.95 -2.98
C ALA A 190 11.30 -2.26 -1.72
N TRP A 191 10.61 -1.13 -1.88
CA TRP A 191 10.05 -0.36 -0.79
C TRP A 191 8.99 -1.16 -0.01
N LEU A 192 8.10 -1.86 -0.72
CA LEU A 192 7.12 -2.77 -0.13
C LEU A 192 7.78 -3.96 0.57
N PHE A 193 8.76 -4.61 -0.08
CA PHE A 193 9.43 -5.78 0.45
C PHE A 193 10.15 -5.45 1.76
N VAL A 194 10.97 -4.41 1.79
CA VAL A 194 11.70 -4.01 2.99
C VAL A 194 10.75 -3.61 4.13
N ASN A 195 9.65 -2.91 3.84
CA ASN A 195 8.71 -2.56 4.91
C ASN A 195 7.84 -3.74 5.39
N THR A 196 7.63 -4.75 4.54
CA THR A 196 7.01 -6.01 4.97
C THR A 196 7.95 -6.77 5.90
N LEU A 197 9.24 -6.84 5.59
CA LEU A 197 10.28 -7.40 6.46
C LEU A 197 10.39 -6.62 7.78
N ARG A 198 10.36 -5.29 7.73
CA ARG A 198 10.33 -4.44 8.92
C ARG A 198 9.17 -4.80 9.84
N ALA A 199 7.96 -4.98 9.30
CA ALA A 199 6.81 -5.42 10.10
C ALA A 199 7.00 -6.80 10.74
N LEU A 200 7.86 -7.65 10.16
CA LEU A 200 8.32 -8.93 10.72
C LEU A 200 9.54 -8.80 11.64
N ARG A 201 10.04 -7.59 11.90
CA ARG A 201 11.27 -7.29 12.65
C ARG A 201 12.55 -7.85 11.98
N ILE A 202 12.52 -8.01 10.65
CA ILE A 202 13.67 -8.41 9.85
C ILE A 202 14.22 -7.16 9.17
N ASP A 203 15.48 -6.83 9.45
CA ASP A 203 16.15 -5.70 8.83
C ASP A 203 16.50 -6.00 7.36
N ALA A 204 16.57 -4.97 6.53
CA ALA A 204 17.00 -5.08 5.13
C ALA A 204 17.58 -3.76 4.61
N VAL A 205 18.45 -3.86 3.61
CA VAL A 205 19.13 -2.74 2.96
C VAL A 205 19.06 -2.87 1.45
N LEU A 206 19.22 -1.77 0.72
CA LEU A 206 19.52 -1.81 -0.70
C LEU A 206 21.04 -1.83 -0.89
N LEU A 207 21.50 -2.67 -1.81
CA LEU A 207 22.89 -2.79 -2.22
C LEU A 207 23.02 -2.30 -3.66
N THR A 208 23.88 -1.32 -3.88
CA THR A 208 24.12 -0.72 -5.20
C THR A 208 25.59 -0.81 -5.59
N ALA A 209 25.91 -0.45 -6.83
CA ALA A 209 27.29 -0.15 -7.19
C ALA A 209 27.82 1.03 -6.33
N PRO A 210 29.11 1.06 -6.00
CA PRO A 210 29.71 2.16 -5.24
C PRO A 210 29.42 3.50 -5.92
N GLU A 211 29.12 4.52 -5.12
CA GLU A 211 28.89 5.90 -5.60
C GLU A 211 27.74 6.07 -6.61
N SER A 212 26.84 5.08 -6.74
CA SER A 212 25.64 5.23 -7.56
C SER A 212 24.69 6.29 -7.00
N GLU A 213 23.86 6.85 -7.87
CA GLU A 213 22.67 7.61 -7.45
C GLU A 213 21.64 6.71 -6.73
N ASP A 214 20.62 7.32 -6.15
CA ASP A 214 19.55 6.61 -5.44
C ASP A 214 18.61 5.92 -6.44
N PRO A 215 18.34 4.60 -6.26
CA PRO A 215 17.35 3.90 -7.07
C PRO A 215 15.97 4.55 -7.00
N GLY A 216 15.34 4.72 -8.16
CA GLY A 216 13.99 5.29 -8.29
C GLY A 216 13.91 6.83 -8.29
N ILE A 217 15.04 7.53 -8.13
CA ILE A 217 15.10 9.01 -8.23
C ILE A 217 15.82 9.47 -9.49
N SER A 218 16.89 8.78 -9.87
CA SER A 218 17.67 9.11 -11.05
C SER A 218 16.83 9.07 -12.33
N SER A 219 17.21 9.90 -13.31
CA SER A 219 16.66 9.82 -14.66
C SER A 219 17.05 8.53 -15.39
N GLU A 220 18.19 7.93 -15.01
CA GLU A 220 18.67 6.66 -15.54
C GLU A 220 18.35 5.51 -14.57
N PRO A 221 18.02 4.30 -15.05
CA PRO A 221 17.80 3.17 -14.17
C PRO A 221 19.06 2.81 -13.38
N VAL A 222 19.01 2.98 -12.05
CA VAL A 222 20.09 2.55 -11.15
C VAL A 222 19.88 1.07 -10.79
N PRO A 223 20.83 0.18 -11.08
CA PRO A 223 20.75 -1.23 -10.67
C PRO A 223 20.98 -1.39 -9.17
N PHE A 224 20.19 -2.26 -8.53
CA PHE A 224 20.31 -2.53 -7.11
C PHE A 224 19.74 -3.91 -6.75
N LEU A 225 20.16 -4.42 -5.59
CA LEU A 225 19.61 -5.60 -4.94
C LEU A 225 19.05 -5.21 -3.56
N VAL A 226 18.13 -6.00 -3.02
CA VAL A 226 17.78 -5.95 -1.60
C VAL A 226 18.59 -7.02 -0.87
N GLY A 227 19.39 -6.59 0.10
CA GLY A 227 20.15 -7.45 1.01
C GLY A 227 19.40 -7.64 2.32
N VAL A 228 19.16 -8.89 2.70
CA VAL A 228 18.46 -9.26 3.94
C VAL A 228 19.44 -9.96 4.88
N PRO A 229 19.97 -9.27 5.90
CA PRO A 229 20.86 -9.85 6.90
C PRO A 229 20.13 -10.81 7.84
N ILE A 230 20.51 -12.08 7.85
CA ILE A 230 19.95 -13.13 8.71
C ILE A 230 21.11 -14.02 9.17
N GLU A 231 21.20 -14.27 10.48
CA GLU A 231 22.18 -15.20 11.08
C GLU A 231 23.66 -14.98 10.63
N GLY A 232 24.04 -13.73 10.36
CA GLY A 232 25.41 -13.37 9.96
C GLY A 232 25.72 -13.54 8.46
N GLU A 233 24.71 -13.83 7.66
CA GLU A 233 24.74 -13.82 6.20
C GLU A 233 23.82 -12.73 5.64
N VAL A 234 24.10 -12.26 4.41
CA VAL A 234 23.26 -11.26 3.73
C VAL A 234 22.69 -11.88 2.47
N TYR A 235 21.41 -12.20 2.48
CA TYR A 235 20.72 -12.85 1.37
C TYR A 235 20.22 -11.85 0.33
N LEU A 236 20.36 -12.18 -0.96
CA LEU A 236 20.17 -11.24 -2.05
C LEU A 236 18.88 -11.48 -2.83
N PHE A 237 18.10 -10.41 -3.00
CA PHE A 237 16.84 -10.39 -3.74
C PHE A 237 16.86 -9.31 -4.83
N ASP A 238 16.32 -9.62 -6.01
CA ASP A 238 16.27 -8.69 -7.14
C ASP A 238 14.83 -8.27 -7.44
N PRO A 239 14.38 -7.07 -7.00
CA PRO A 239 13.02 -6.58 -7.23
C PRO A 239 12.68 -6.35 -8.72
N LEU A 240 13.69 -6.11 -9.57
CA LEU A 240 13.51 -5.92 -11.00
C LEU A 240 13.21 -7.25 -11.68
N LEU A 241 14.00 -8.29 -11.41
CA LEU A 241 13.73 -9.63 -11.94
C LEU A 241 12.53 -10.30 -11.23
N GLY A 242 12.20 -9.84 -10.02
CA GLY A 242 11.19 -10.43 -9.16
C GLY A 242 11.57 -11.84 -8.68
N ILE A 243 12.86 -12.16 -8.65
CA ILE A 243 13.38 -13.42 -8.11
C ILE A 243 14.49 -13.14 -7.09
N PRO A 244 14.70 -14.02 -6.10
CA PRO A 244 15.97 -14.00 -5.37
C PRO A 244 17.13 -14.25 -6.34
N VAL A 245 18.32 -13.74 -6.02
CA VAL A 245 19.54 -14.14 -6.74
C VAL A 245 19.74 -15.63 -6.45
N PRO A 246 19.65 -16.56 -7.42
CA PRO A 246 19.67 -17.98 -7.13
C PRO A 246 21.00 -18.41 -6.51
N GLY A 247 20.96 -18.94 -5.30
CA GLY A 247 22.11 -19.55 -4.63
C GLY A 247 22.37 -20.98 -5.11
N PRO A 248 23.54 -21.55 -4.77
CA PRO A 248 23.90 -22.93 -5.14
C PRO A 248 22.89 -23.99 -4.67
N ASP A 249 22.17 -23.71 -3.59
CA ASP A 249 21.15 -24.61 -3.02
C ASP A 249 19.77 -24.49 -3.69
N SER A 250 19.62 -23.62 -4.70
CA SER A 250 18.36 -23.45 -5.42
C SER A 250 17.99 -24.73 -6.18
N ARG A 251 16.85 -25.33 -5.82
CA ARG A 251 16.30 -26.52 -6.49
C ARG A 251 14.78 -26.42 -6.62
N GLY A 252 14.24 -26.92 -7.72
CA GLY A 252 12.80 -27.08 -7.91
C GLY A 252 12.03 -25.77 -8.13
N ALA A 253 10.84 -25.68 -7.53
CA ALA A 253 9.89 -24.59 -7.76
C ALA A 253 10.28 -23.26 -7.09
N VAL A 254 10.93 -23.35 -5.92
CA VAL A 254 11.26 -22.20 -5.08
C VAL A 254 12.76 -21.95 -5.15
N LEU A 255 13.13 -20.77 -5.61
CA LEU A 255 14.53 -20.34 -5.67
C LEU A 255 15.00 -19.95 -4.27
N ARG A 256 16.18 -20.43 -3.88
CA ARG A 256 16.82 -20.08 -2.60
C ARG A 256 17.82 -18.94 -2.85
N PRO A 257 17.81 -17.85 -2.09
CA PRO A 257 18.70 -16.73 -2.33
C PRO A 257 20.17 -17.09 -2.04
N ALA A 258 21.06 -16.62 -2.91
CA ALA A 258 22.49 -16.57 -2.67
C ALA A 258 22.79 -15.53 -1.59
N THR A 259 23.89 -15.75 -0.85
CA THR A 259 24.43 -14.73 0.04
C THR A 259 25.38 -13.79 -0.71
N LEU A 260 25.60 -12.59 -0.17
CA LEU A 260 26.57 -11.63 -0.69
C LEU A 260 27.97 -12.24 -0.77
N LYS A 261 28.37 -13.04 0.24
CA LYS A 261 29.66 -13.76 0.23
C LYS A 261 29.72 -14.79 -0.91
N GLN A 262 28.64 -15.52 -1.16
CA GLN A 262 28.58 -16.48 -2.27
C GLN A 262 28.71 -15.78 -3.62
N VAL A 263 28.01 -14.67 -3.84
CA VAL A 263 28.11 -13.88 -5.07
C VAL A 263 29.51 -13.30 -5.29
N GLN A 264 30.17 -12.84 -4.21
CA GLN A 264 31.55 -12.37 -4.28
C GLN A 264 32.53 -13.48 -4.65
N ALA A 265 32.29 -14.71 -4.16
CA ALA A 265 33.12 -15.88 -4.45
C ALA A 265 32.82 -16.52 -5.83
N GLN A 266 31.59 -16.38 -6.33
CA GLN A 266 31.06 -17.03 -7.54
C GLN A 266 30.38 -15.99 -8.45
N PRO A 267 31.13 -15.20 -9.22
CA PRO A 267 30.58 -14.14 -10.09
C PRO A 267 29.57 -14.64 -11.12
N GLU A 268 29.63 -15.92 -11.50
CA GLU A 268 28.69 -16.58 -12.38
C GLU A 268 27.25 -16.61 -11.84
N LEU A 269 27.03 -16.50 -10.52
CA LEU A 269 25.69 -16.42 -9.94
C LEU A 269 24.93 -15.20 -10.47
N LEU A 270 25.60 -14.05 -10.61
CA LEU A 270 25.04 -12.86 -11.25
C LEU A 270 25.08 -12.95 -12.77
N GLY A 271 26.18 -13.44 -13.34
CA GLY A 271 26.32 -13.58 -14.80
C GLY A 271 25.21 -14.43 -15.42
N ASN A 272 24.73 -15.45 -14.70
CA ASN A 272 23.66 -16.35 -15.11
C ASN A 272 22.26 -15.70 -15.18
N LEU A 273 22.09 -14.52 -14.58
CA LEU A 273 20.85 -13.73 -14.62
C LEU A 273 20.76 -12.81 -15.84
N GLY A 274 21.91 -12.53 -16.48
CA GLY A 274 21.98 -11.79 -17.74
C GLY A 274 21.96 -12.72 -18.94
N THR A 275 22.00 -12.11 -20.12
CA THR A 275 22.25 -12.79 -21.39
C THR A 275 23.57 -12.32 -22.00
N ALA A 276 24.05 -12.99 -23.06
CA ALA A 276 25.25 -12.56 -23.77
C ALA A 276 25.11 -11.16 -24.39
N GLU A 277 23.89 -10.81 -24.83
CA GLU A 277 23.57 -9.52 -25.45
C GLU A 277 23.25 -8.43 -24.42
N LYS A 278 22.70 -8.83 -23.27
CA LYS A 278 22.34 -7.93 -22.16
C LYS A 278 22.88 -8.50 -20.84
N PRO A 279 24.16 -8.23 -20.53
CA PRO A 279 24.76 -8.68 -19.27
C PRO A 279 24.00 -8.17 -18.05
N TYR A 280 24.10 -8.91 -16.95
CA TYR A 280 23.50 -8.48 -15.70
C TYR A 280 24.18 -7.18 -15.22
N PRO A 281 23.42 -6.16 -14.78
CA PRO A 281 23.94 -4.80 -14.62
C PRO A 281 24.80 -4.58 -13.35
N LEU A 282 24.83 -5.54 -12.42
CA LEU A 282 25.74 -5.52 -11.28
C LEU A 282 26.80 -6.61 -11.41
N THR A 283 28.00 -6.33 -10.93
CA THR A 283 29.12 -7.26 -10.92
C THR A 283 29.52 -7.63 -9.49
N ALA A 284 30.09 -8.83 -9.31
CA ALA A 284 30.63 -9.26 -8.01
C ALA A 284 31.65 -8.26 -7.45
N THR A 285 32.48 -7.66 -8.32
CA THR A 285 33.48 -6.65 -7.95
C THR A 285 32.86 -5.38 -7.37
N GLN A 286 31.76 -4.88 -7.95
CA GLN A 286 31.03 -3.74 -7.40
C GLN A 286 30.43 -4.04 -6.03
N LEU A 287 30.05 -5.31 -5.80
CA LEU A 287 29.46 -5.76 -4.54
C LEU A 287 30.50 -6.13 -3.45
N THR A 288 31.80 -5.97 -3.71
CA THR A 288 32.85 -6.10 -2.67
C THR A 288 32.82 -4.93 -1.68
N LYS A 289 32.43 -3.74 -2.15
CA LYS A 289 32.25 -2.52 -1.33
C LYS A 289 30.98 -1.78 -1.79
N PRO A 290 29.79 -2.39 -1.61
CA PRO A 290 28.57 -1.87 -2.21
C PRO A 290 28.19 -0.52 -1.59
N GLY A 291 27.44 0.29 -2.33
CA GLY A 291 26.64 1.34 -1.71
C GLY A 291 25.55 0.69 -0.86
N VAL A 292 25.36 1.13 0.39
CA VAL A 292 24.38 0.54 1.32
C VAL A 292 23.35 1.59 1.69
N LEU A 293 22.12 1.41 1.21
CA LEU A 293 21.02 2.34 1.50
C LEU A 293 20.04 1.70 2.48
N PHE A 294 19.76 2.36 3.60
CA PHE A 294 18.68 1.94 4.49
C PHE A 294 17.35 2.58 4.08
N VAL A 295 16.28 1.80 4.24
CA VAL A 295 14.93 2.20 3.82
C VAL A 295 14.19 2.80 5.02
N GLY A 296 13.64 4.00 4.89
CA GLY A 296 12.80 4.58 5.92
C GLY A 296 11.98 5.75 5.41
N ASP A 297 11.04 6.16 6.24
CA ASP A 297 10.37 7.45 6.14
C ASP A 297 10.70 8.24 7.41
N LEU A 298 10.75 9.58 7.34
CA LEU A 298 11.05 10.43 8.50
C LEU A 298 10.13 10.14 9.69
N THR A 299 8.89 9.70 9.42
CA THR A 299 7.93 9.38 10.47
C THR A 299 8.38 8.18 11.31
N TYR A 300 9.08 7.18 10.76
CA TYR A 300 9.60 6.07 11.57
C TYR A 300 10.56 6.55 12.68
N PHE A 301 11.28 7.63 12.40
CA PHE A 301 12.31 8.20 13.27
C PHE A 301 11.77 9.32 14.16
N SER A 302 10.48 9.66 14.05
CA SER A 302 9.92 10.82 14.73
C SER A 302 9.59 10.54 16.20
N ALA A 303 9.58 11.62 16.97
CA ALA A 303 9.15 11.65 18.36
C ALA A 303 7.67 11.23 18.47
N THR A 304 6.82 11.69 17.55
CA THR A 304 5.39 11.35 17.47
C THR A 304 5.14 9.86 17.23
N ALA A 305 5.94 9.20 16.41
CA ALA A 305 5.82 7.77 16.17
C ALA A 305 6.23 6.93 17.38
N ARG A 306 7.25 7.37 18.14
CA ARG A 306 7.64 6.71 19.41
C ARG A 306 6.50 6.71 20.41
N VAL A 307 5.75 7.81 20.51
CA VAL A 307 4.55 7.90 21.36
C VAL A 307 3.46 6.96 20.87
N LEU A 308 3.18 6.91 19.55
CA LEU A 308 2.21 5.94 19.01
C LEU A 308 2.60 4.49 19.25
N GLN A 309 3.90 4.17 19.19
CA GLN A 309 4.38 2.80 19.34
C GLN A 309 3.98 2.19 20.69
N GLN A 310 3.81 3.01 21.73
CA GLN A 310 3.40 2.57 23.06
C GLN A 310 1.95 2.05 23.09
N VAL A 311 1.06 2.63 22.27
CA VAL A 311 -0.35 2.20 22.20
C VAL A 311 -0.61 1.14 21.15
N PHE A 312 0.18 1.09 20.07
CA PHE A 312 0.13 0.02 19.07
C PHE A 312 0.95 -1.20 19.49
N ALA A 313 0.58 -1.78 20.63
CA ALA A 313 1.17 -2.97 21.23
C ALA A 313 0.10 -4.05 21.51
N GLY A 314 0.54 -5.25 21.92
CA GLY A 314 -0.37 -6.34 22.29
C GLY A 314 -1.27 -6.79 21.13
N GLU A 315 -2.59 -6.81 21.34
CA GLU A 315 -3.58 -7.23 20.32
C GLU A 315 -3.61 -6.33 19.08
N HIS A 316 -3.20 -5.06 19.23
CA HIS A 316 -3.09 -4.08 18.14
C HIS A 316 -1.63 -3.83 17.74
N SER A 317 -0.74 -4.80 17.98
CA SER A 317 0.69 -4.67 17.71
C SER A 317 0.96 -4.33 16.24
N VAL A 318 1.45 -3.11 16.03
CA VAL A 318 1.89 -2.56 14.74
C VAL A 318 3.23 -1.88 14.98
N LEU A 319 4.21 -2.14 14.12
CA LEU A 319 5.47 -1.43 14.16
C LEU A 319 5.30 -0.05 13.49
N VAL A 320 5.21 0.99 14.31
CA VAL A 320 5.01 2.38 13.89
C VAL A 320 6.29 3.20 14.03
N SER A 321 7.22 2.83 14.93
CA SER A 321 8.48 3.54 15.14
C SER A 321 9.69 2.60 15.06
N ASP A 322 10.73 3.04 14.36
CA ASP A 322 12.00 2.32 14.20
C ASP A 322 13.17 3.30 14.37
N PRO A 323 13.47 3.71 15.62
CA PRO A 323 14.42 4.78 15.92
C PRO A 323 15.82 4.50 15.35
N LEU A 324 16.51 5.56 14.91
CA LEU A 324 17.90 5.46 14.44
C LEU A 324 18.88 5.26 15.59
N GLU A 325 18.64 5.94 16.71
CA GLU A 325 19.44 5.84 17.93
C GLU A 325 19.20 4.54 18.70
N ASP A 326 20.21 4.13 19.46
CA ASP A 326 20.06 3.12 20.50
C ASP A 326 19.25 3.69 21.66
N ILE A 327 18.30 2.92 22.18
CA ILE A 327 17.48 3.29 23.33
C ILE A 327 17.79 2.29 24.44
N ASP A 328 18.42 2.77 25.51
CA ASP A 328 18.93 1.95 26.60
C ASP A 328 19.84 0.81 26.07
N ASN A 329 19.44 -0.45 26.26
CA ASN A 329 20.17 -1.64 25.76
C ASN A 329 19.57 -2.21 24.46
N ILE A 330 18.67 -1.48 23.79
CA ILE A 330 18.03 -1.90 22.56
C ILE A 330 18.68 -1.16 21.37
N PRO A 331 19.38 -1.87 20.47
CA PRO A 331 20.01 -1.25 19.32
C PRO A 331 18.99 -0.62 18.35
N GLY A 332 19.24 0.63 17.99
CA GLY A 332 18.51 1.36 16.96
C GLY A 332 18.81 0.83 15.56
N LEU A 333 18.02 1.26 14.58
CA LEU A 333 18.15 0.82 13.19
C LEU A 333 19.58 1.03 12.66
N TRP A 334 20.21 2.15 13.00
CA TRP A 334 21.57 2.45 12.56
C TRP A 334 22.58 1.41 13.05
N SER A 335 22.59 1.11 14.35
CA SER A 335 23.49 0.15 14.97
C SER A 335 23.24 -1.28 14.49
N ARG A 336 21.96 -1.67 14.33
CA ARG A 336 21.58 -2.98 13.79
C ARG A 336 22.13 -3.16 12.37
N LEU A 337 21.92 -2.18 11.49
CA LEU A 337 22.38 -2.25 10.10
C LEU A 337 23.90 -2.17 9.94
N ALA A 338 24.58 -1.36 10.75
CA ALA A 338 26.04 -1.29 10.76
C ALA A 338 26.66 -2.63 11.16
N THR A 339 26.05 -3.34 12.12
CA THR A 339 26.52 -4.65 12.60
C THR A 339 26.16 -5.78 11.63
N ALA A 340 24.97 -5.70 11.03
CA ALA A 340 24.43 -6.70 10.10
C ALA A 340 25.34 -6.97 8.90
N GLY A 341 26.15 -6.00 8.48
CA GLY A 341 27.08 -6.14 7.37
C GLY A 341 28.23 -7.12 7.58
N GLN A 342 28.50 -7.58 8.82
CA GLN A 342 29.55 -8.57 9.12
C GLN A 342 30.91 -8.24 8.46
N LYS A 343 31.33 -6.97 8.54
CA LYS A 343 32.54 -6.38 7.91
C LYS A 343 32.49 -6.19 6.39
N MET A 344 31.38 -6.53 5.73
CA MET A 344 31.17 -6.20 4.31
C MET A 344 30.86 -4.71 4.10
N TRP A 345 30.34 -4.05 5.14
CA TRP A 345 30.24 -2.60 5.26
C TRP A 345 30.37 -2.20 6.73
N ASP A 346 30.52 -0.90 6.96
CA ASP A 346 30.51 -0.27 8.28
C ASP A 346 29.44 0.84 8.35
N ALA A 347 29.33 1.51 9.50
CA ALA A 347 28.38 2.59 9.69
C ALA A 347 28.58 3.78 8.72
N GLY A 348 29.81 4.05 8.27
CA GLY A 348 30.12 5.15 7.35
C GLY A 348 29.66 4.87 5.92
N ALA A 349 29.43 3.61 5.57
CA ALA A 349 28.88 3.23 4.27
C ALA A 349 27.35 3.38 4.17
N LEU A 350 26.66 3.51 5.30
CA LEU A 350 25.20 3.63 5.35
C LEU A 350 24.74 5.00 4.85
N LYS A 351 23.80 4.99 3.90
CA LYS A 351 23.13 6.18 3.39
C LYS A 351 21.61 6.03 3.51
N PHE A 352 20.90 7.14 3.61
CA PHE A 352 19.45 7.14 3.61
C PHE A 352 18.92 7.05 2.18
N TRP A 353 18.09 6.05 1.88
CA TRP A 353 17.41 5.96 0.58
C TRP A 353 16.30 7.00 0.50
N LYS A 354 16.44 8.00 -0.39
CA LYS A 354 15.53 9.15 -0.44
C LYS A 354 14.19 8.84 -1.10
N TYR A 355 14.09 7.76 -1.88
CA TYR A 355 12.92 7.48 -2.73
C TYR A 355 11.59 7.41 -1.94
N PRO A 356 11.48 6.63 -0.84
CA PRO A 356 10.27 6.63 -0.01
C PRO A 356 9.82 8.02 0.44
N GLN A 357 10.75 8.84 0.92
CA GLN A 357 10.43 10.18 1.41
C GLN A 357 9.94 11.09 0.30
N GLU A 358 10.55 11.01 -0.89
CA GLU A 358 10.16 11.80 -2.06
C GLU A 358 8.75 11.41 -2.53
N GLN A 359 8.45 10.11 -2.58
CA GLN A 359 7.11 9.61 -2.92
C GLN A 359 6.04 10.14 -1.96
N VAL A 360 6.28 10.04 -0.64
CA VAL A 360 5.33 10.56 0.35
C VAL A 360 5.18 12.08 0.26
N THR A 361 6.29 12.81 0.08
CA THR A 361 6.27 14.28 -0.03
C THR A 361 5.46 14.73 -1.25
N ARG A 362 5.74 14.16 -2.43
CA ARG A 362 5.03 14.46 -3.67
C ARG A 362 3.56 14.05 -3.60
N SER A 363 3.23 12.92 -2.97
CA SER A 363 1.84 12.44 -2.83
C SER A 363 0.98 13.35 -1.95
N LEU A 364 1.56 13.98 -0.93
CA LEU A 364 0.89 14.97 -0.08
C LEU A 364 0.78 16.35 -0.76
N ALA A 365 1.65 16.64 -1.72
CA ALA A 365 1.76 17.93 -2.41
C ALA A 365 1.17 17.94 -3.83
N LEU A 366 0.32 16.97 -4.18
CA LEU A 366 -0.29 16.89 -5.51
C LEU A 366 -1.05 18.18 -5.89
N ASP A 367 -1.03 18.54 -7.16
CA ASP A 367 -1.93 19.54 -7.72
C ASP A 367 -3.31 18.95 -8.07
N ASP A 368 -4.26 19.79 -8.49
CA ASP A 368 -5.62 19.33 -8.82
C ASP A 368 -5.65 18.36 -10.01
N SER A 369 -4.84 18.61 -11.04
CA SER A 369 -4.72 17.76 -12.21
C SER A 369 -4.26 16.34 -11.82
N SER A 370 -3.19 16.24 -11.05
CA SER A 370 -2.63 14.98 -10.59
C SER A 370 -3.57 14.27 -9.61
N ARG A 371 -4.30 15.02 -8.77
CA ARG A 371 -5.38 14.47 -7.94
C ARG A 371 -6.46 13.80 -8.79
N ASP A 372 -6.86 14.43 -9.89
CA ASP A 372 -7.91 13.90 -10.77
C ASP A 372 -7.43 12.69 -11.58
N VAL A 373 -6.18 12.67 -12.05
CA VAL A 373 -5.59 11.46 -12.64
C VAL A 373 -5.55 10.33 -11.62
N ARG A 374 -5.10 10.60 -10.38
CA ARG A 374 -5.07 9.60 -9.30
C ARG A 374 -6.46 9.06 -8.95
N LYS A 375 -7.49 9.92 -8.89
CA LYS A 375 -8.89 9.49 -8.75
C LYS A 375 -9.32 8.60 -9.93
N GLY A 376 -8.95 9.00 -11.15
CA GLY A 376 -9.22 8.23 -12.38
C GLY A 376 -8.70 6.80 -12.33
N LEU A 377 -7.50 6.58 -11.79
CA LEU A 377 -6.93 5.24 -11.58
C LEU A 377 -7.72 4.42 -10.56
N LYS A 378 -8.26 5.06 -9.51
CA LYS A 378 -9.08 4.41 -8.48
C LYS A 378 -10.52 4.15 -8.93
N LEU A 379 -11.01 4.78 -10.01
CA LEU A 379 -12.39 4.58 -10.49
C LEU A 379 -12.73 3.11 -10.70
N ARG A 380 -11.85 2.30 -11.27
CA ARG A 380 -12.11 0.86 -11.47
C ARG A 380 -12.42 0.09 -10.19
N PHE A 381 -11.99 0.56 -9.02
CA PHE A 381 -12.34 -0.04 -7.73
C PHE A 381 -13.73 0.35 -7.24
N MET A 382 -14.29 1.42 -7.81
CA MET A 382 -15.68 1.83 -7.65
C MET A 382 -16.64 1.03 -8.54
N ALA A 383 -16.11 0.11 -9.38
CA ALA A 383 -16.87 -0.62 -10.39
C ALA A 383 -17.70 -1.77 -9.84
N TYR A 384 -18.76 -1.35 -9.16
CA TYR A 384 -19.95 -2.15 -8.90
C TYR A 384 -21.12 -1.18 -8.91
N LEU A 385 -21.31 -0.55 -10.06
CA LEU A 385 -22.52 0.20 -10.33
C LEU A 385 -23.65 -0.80 -10.57
N VAL A 386 -24.87 -0.41 -10.27
CA VAL A 386 -26.07 -1.21 -10.50
C VAL A 386 -26.88 -0.55 -11.59
N ALA A 387 -27.26 -1.33 -12.61
CA ALA A 387 -28.18 -0.89 -13.65
C ALA A 387 -29.62 -1.27 -13.26
N THR A 388 -30.45 -0.27 -13.01
CA THR A 388 -31.87 -0.46 -12.63
C THR A 388 -32.76 -0.01 -13.79
N PRO A 389 -33.73 -0.83 -14.24
CA PRO A 389 -34.69 -0.40 -15.28
C PRO A 389 -35.42 0.87 -14.87
N ILE A 390 -35.59 1.81 -15.80
CA ILE A 390 -36.34 3.05 -15.56
C ILE A 390 -37.82 2.77 -15.86
N PRO A 391 -38.73 2.78 -14.87
CA PRO A 391 -40.13 2.40 -15.10
C PRO A 391 -40.84 3.25 -16.16
N SER A 392 -40.49 4.53 -16.25
CA SER A 392 -41.06 5.48 -17.22
C SER A 392 -40.44 5.39 -18.63
N MET A 393 -39.36 4.63 -18.82
CA MET A 393 -38.65 4.53 -20.09
C MET A 393 -38.26 3.07 -20.38
N PRO A 394 -39.16 2.28 -21.03
CA PRO A 394 -38.89 0.89 -21.35
C PRO A 394 -37.57 0.71 -22.12
N GLY A 395 -36.74 -0.22 -21.66
CA GLY A 395 -35.43 -0.51 -22.26
C GLY A 395 -34.31 0.44 -21.82
N LYS A 396 -34.59 1.51 -21.06
CA LYS A 396 -33.56 2.35 -20.43
C LYS A 396 -33.23 1.88 -19.02
N PHE A 397 -31.98 2.01 -18.64
CA PHE A 397 -31.47 1.62 -17.33
C PHE A 397 -30.74 2.80 -16.68
N LEU A 398 -31.08 3.13 -15.44
CA LEU A 398 -30.34 4.06 -14.62
C LEU A 398 -29.18 3.34 -13.94
N VAL A 399 -27.96 3.83 -14.18
CA VAL A 399 -26.74 3.35 -13.56
C VAL A 399 -26.46 4.19 -12.32
N THR A 400 -26.38 3.52 -11.17
CA THR A 400 -26.14 4.18 -9.86
C THR A 400 -25.06 3.44 -9.07
N GLY A 401 -24.48 4.12 -8.08
CA GLY A 401 -23.53 3.53 -7.13
C GLY A 401 -24.19 2.86 -5.91
N SER A 402 -25.51 2.72 -5.90
CA SER A 402 -26.28 2.21 -4.75
C SER A 402 -27.38 1.27 -5.21
N LYS A 403 -27.55 0.16 -4.50
CA LYS A 403 -28.69 -0.74 -4.70
C LYS A 403 -29.82 -0.32 -3.77
N GLU A 404 -30.92 0.13 -4.35
CA GLU A 404 -32.16 0.36 -3.63
C GLU A 404 -32.91 -0.96 -3.47
N SER A 405 -33.23 -1.31 -2.23
CA SER A 405 -34.12 -2.42 -1.90
C SER A 405 -35.38 -1.86 -1.26
N ARG A 406 -36.53 -2.26 -1.79
CA ARG A 406 -37.84 -2.00 -1.19
C ARG A 406 -38.33 -3.27 -0.51
N ASP A 407 -38.91 -3.12 0.66
CA ASP A 407 -39.58 -4.22 1.35
C ASP A 407 -40.69 -4.80 0.44
N PRO A 408 -40.66 -6.09 0.09
CA PRO A 408 -41.70 -6.75 -0.69
C PRO A 408 -43.10 -6.60 -0.07
N ALA A 409 -43.20 -6.47 1.25
CA ALA A 409 -44.48 -6.28 1.96
C ALA A 409 -45.12 -4.90 1.67
N LEU A 410 -44.36 -3.95 1.16
CA LEU A 410 -44.82 -2.60 0.81
C LEU A 410 -45.04 -2.42 -0.70
N GLN A 411 -44.74 -3.42 -1.53
CA GLN A 411 -45.00 -3.39 -2.98
C GLN A 411 -46.51 -3.47 -3.25
N GLY A 412 -47.16 -2.31 -3.45
CA GLY A 412 -48.58 -2.20 -3.83
C GLY A 412 -49.37 -1.12 -3.10
N LEU A 413 -48.80 -0.52 -2.05
CA LEU A 413 -49.43 0.59 -1.31
C LEU A 413 -49.24 1.95 -1.99
N ASP A 414 -48.31 2.05 -2.95
CA ASP A 414 -47.90 3.30 -3.62
C ASP A 414 -49.04 4.02 -4.39
N ASN A 415 -50.15 3.34 -4.70
CA ASN A 415 -51.21 3.88 -5.57
C ASN A 415 -52.55 4.20 -4.88
N ARG A 416 -52.69 3.98 -3.56
CA ARG A 416 -54.00 4.19 -2.89
C ARG A 416 -54.10 5.42 -2.00
N ASP A 417 -52.99 5.96 -1.51
CA ASP A 417 -53.04 7.10 -0.59
C ASP A 417 -52.03 8.19 -0.98
N ALA A 418 -52.40 9.01 -1.96
CA ALA A 418 -51.66 10.22 -2.35
C ALA A 418 -51.63 11.31 -1.25
N GLY A 419 -52.16 11.03 -0.05
CA GLY A 419 -52.28 11.96 1.07
C GLY A 419 -51.49 11.58 2.33
N VAL A 420 -50.85 10.41 2.40
CA VAL A 420 -50.08 9.99 3.57
C VAL A 420 -48.61 9.88 3.17
N GLY A 421 -47.84 10.91 3.51
CA GLY A 421 -46.40 10.92 3.27
C GLY A 421 -45.71 9.74 3.95
N SER A 422 -44.79 9.11 3.21
CA SER A 422 -43.55 8.55 3.74
C SER A 422 -43.66 7.36 4.71
N PHE A 423 -43.94 6.15 4.20
CA PHE A 423 -43.50 4.89 4.85
C PHE A 423 -42.85 3.88 3.89
N SER A 424 -42.44 4.29 2.67
CA SER A 424 -41.58 3.43 1.85
C SER A 424 -40.15 3.54 2.39
N ARG A 425 -39.79 2.66 3.34
CA ARG A 425 -38.40 2.52 3.80
C ARG A 425 -37.62 1.83 2.68
N THR A 426 -37.12 2.62 1.74
CA THR A 426 -36.20 2.14 0.72
C THR A 426 -34.82 2.07 1.36
N GLU A 427 -34.33 0.87 1.63
CA GLU A 427 -32.97 0.68 2.09
C GLU A 427 -32.03 0.85 0.89
N SER A 428 -31.18 1.86 0.96
CA SER A 428 -30.14 2.09 -0.05
C SER A 428 -28.80 1.62 0.50
N ARG A 429 -28.21 0.61 -0.13
CA ARG A 429 -26.86 0.15 0.19
C ARG A 429 -25.90 0.59 -0.91
N SER A 430 -24.85 1.33 -0.54
CA SER A 430 -23.77 1.63 -1.48
C SER A 430 -23.15 0.32 -1.96
N THR A 431 -23.02 0.19 -3.27
CA THR A 431 -22.30 -0.91 -3.89
C THR A 431 -20.96 -0.44 -4.47
N SER A 432 -20.79 0.87 -4.64
CA SER A 432 -19.51 1.47 -5.00
C SER A 432 -18.41 1.06 -4.01
N GLY A 433 -17.25 0.68 -4.55
CA GLY A 433 -16.11 0.23 -3.74
C GLY A 433 -16.02 -1.28 -3.56
N ARG A 434 -16.97 -2.09 -4.06
CA ARG A 434 -16.93 -3.55 -3.85
C ARG A 434 -15.62 -4.21 -4.30
N GLN A 435 -15.00 -3.72 -5.38
CA GLN A 435 -13.71 -4.22 -5.83
C GLN A 435 -12.55 -3.75 -4.93
N MET A 436 -12.63 -2.55 -4.37
CA MET A 436 -11.72 -2.07 -3.31
C MET A 436 -11.80 -3.00 -2.10
N GLU A 437 -13.01 -3.27 -1.61
CA GLU A 437 -13.25 -4.18 -0.48
C GLU A 437 -12.66 -5.57 -0.74
N ALA A 438 -12.86 -6.11 -1.95
CA ALA A 438 -12.29 -7.38 -2.36
C ALA A 438 -10.75 -7.37 -2.30
N ARG A 439 -10.12 -6.28 -2.74
CA ARG A 439 -8.66 -6.13 -2.71
C ARG A 439 -8.13 -6.05 -1.28
N LEU A 440 -8.77 -5.28 -0.41
CA LEU A 440 -8.39 -5.17 1.00
C LEU A 440 -8.65 -6.47 1.77
N ALA A 441 -9.73 -7.18 1.44
CA ALA A 441 -10.02 -8.52 1.96
C ALA A 441 -8.94 -9.53 1.53
N GLN A 442 -8.47 -9.47 0.28
CA GLN A 442 -7.36 -10.31 -0.19
C GLN A 442 -6.08 -10.03 0.60
N LEU A 443 -5.68 -8.75 0.70
CA LEU A 443 -4.45 -8.34 1.39
C LEU A 443 -4.49 -8.71 2.89
N SER A 444 -5.68 -8.66 3.50
CA SER A 444 -5.90 -9.13 4.88
C SER A 444 -6.01 -10.64 5.05
N GLY A 445 -5.96 -11.42 3.96
CA GLY A 445 -6.00 -12.87 3.98
C GLY A 445 -7.39 -13.48 4.07
N LYS A 446 -8.45 -12.69 3.92
CA LYS A 446 -9.83 -13.17 3.79
C LYS A 446 -10.09 -13.65 2.35
N LEU A 447 -9.26 -14.59 1.87
CA LEU A 447 -9.22 -15.01 0.47
C LEU A 447 -10.57 -15.55 -0.06
N PRO A 448 -11.36 -16.34 0.71
CA PRO A 448 -12.67 -16.78 0.25
C PRO A 448 -13.70 -15.65 0.14
N GLU A 449 -13.59 -14.60 0.97
CA GLU A 449 -14.43 -13.41 0.88
C GLU A 449 -14.06 -12.58 -0.34
N ALA A 450 -12.76 -12.33 -0.52
CA ALA A 450 -12.23 -11.61 -1.69
C ALA A 450 -12.64 -12.29 -3.01
N LEU A 451 -12.46 -13.61 -3.11
CA LEU A 451 -12.81 -14.38 -4.30
C LEU A 451 -14.30 -14.28 -4.64
N ARG A 452 -15.19 -14.38 -3.63
CA ARG A 452 -16.64 -14.17 -3.85
C ARG A 452 -16.93 -12.77 -4.36
N ALA A 453 -16.35 -11.75 -3.74
CA ALA A 453 -16.54 -10.36 -4.15
C ALA A 453 -16.03 -10.10 -5.58
N TYR A 454 -14.89 -10.67 -5.99
CA TYR A 454 -14.41 -10.57 -7.37
C TYR A 454 -15.33 -11.26 -8.38
N VAL A 455 -15.90 -12.41 -8.04
CA VAL A 455 -16.90 -13.08 -8.89
C VAL A 455 -18.16 -12.24 -9.04
N GLU A 456 -18.62 -11.61 -7.96
CA GLU A 456 -19.77 -10.69 -8.00
C GLU A 456 -19.49 -9.48 -8.91
N VAL A 457 -18.31 -8.84 -8.77
CA VAL A 457 -17.87 -7.73 -9.64
C VAL A 457 -17.88 -8.15 -11.10
N GLN A 458 -17.36 -9.34 -11.41
CA GLN A 458 -17.35 -9.85 -12.78
C GLN A 458 -18.76 -10.07 -13.34
N SER A 459 -19.65 -10.70 -12.57
CA SER A 459 -21.01 -10.99 -13.02
C SER A 459 -21.78 -9.70 -13.29
N ASN A 460 -21.82 -8.80 -12.30
CA ASN A 460 -22.51 -7.53 -12.39
C ASN A 460 -21.97 -6.67 -13.55
N SER A 461 -20.64 -6.62 -13.70
CA SER A 461 -20.02 -5.87 -14.80
C SER A 461 -20.38 -6.45 -16.17
N ARG A 462 -20.45 -7.79 -16.32
CA ARG A 462 -20.86 -8.41 -17.59
C ARG A 462 -22.30 -8.09 -17.94
N GLU A 463 -23.21 -8.05 -16.97
CA GLU A 463 -24.60 -7.63 -17.19
C GLU A 463 -24.67 -6.20 -17.74
N ILE A 464 -23.94 -5.26 -17.11
CA ILE A 464 -23.87 -3.87 -17.58
C ILE A 464 -23.24 -3.78 -18.97
N LEU A 465 -22.20 -4.57 -19.26
CA LEU A 465 -21.58 -4.60 -20.58
C LEU A 465 -22.51 -5.09 -21.70
N GLN A 466 -23.58 -5.82 -21.39
CA GLN A 466 -24.57 -6.27 -22.40
C GLN A 466 -25.63 -5.21 -22.75
N ILE A 467 -25.84 -4.19 -21.91
CA ILE A 467 -26.84 -3.14 -22.15
C ILE A 467 -26.33 -2.17 -23.26
N PRO A 468 -27.05 -1.91 -24.36
CA PRO A 468 -26.57 -0.97 -25.38
C PRO A 468 -26.25 0.42 -24.80
N ASP A 469 -25.23 1.11 -25.32
CA ASP A 469 -24.80 2.43 -24.78
C ASP A 469 -25.93 3.46 -24.79
N GLY A 470 -26.75 3.46 -25.86
CA GLY A 470 -27.92 4.31 -25.96
C GLY A 470 -29.00 4.01 -24.91
N ASN A 471 -28.90 2.91 -24.17
CA ASN A 471 -29.87 2.47 -23.18
C ASN A 471 -29.42 2.75 -21.74
N LEU A 472 -28.19 3.21 -21.53
CA LEU A 472 -27.67 3.58 -20.22
C LEU A 472 -27.93 5.07 -19.94
N ALA A 473 -28.64 5.36 -18.86
CA ALA A 473 -28.75 6.68 -18.26
C ALA A 473 -27.89 6.71 -16.99
N MET A 474 -27.18 7.80 -16.76
CA MET A 474 -26.25 7.91 -15.64
C MET A 474 -26.74 8.87 -14.57
N ASP A 475 -26.54 8.47 -13.32
CA ASP A 475 -26.68 9.37 -12.19
C ASP A 475 -25.67 10.52 -12.31
N GLN A 476 -26.15 11.76 -12.21
CA GLN A 476 -25.33 12.97 -12.30
C GLN A 476 -24.21 12.99 -11.25
N ARG A 477 -24.39 12.30 -10.11
CA ARG A 477 -23.40 12.20 -9.02
C ARG A 477 -22.15 11.41 -9.40
N LEU A 478 -22.21 10.55 -10.42
CA LEU A 478 -21.07 9.73 -10.87
C LEU A 478 -20.07 10.50 -11.74
N GLY A 479 -20.44 11.71 -12.21
CA GLY A 479 -19.62 12.48 -13.14
C GLY A 479 -19.48 11.84 -14.53
N PRO A 480 -18.64 12.41 -15.42
CA PRO A 480 -18.45 11.90 -16.77
C PRO A 480 -17.55 10.66 -16.76
N ILE A 481 -18.13 9.47 -16.59
CA ILE A 481 -17.41 8.19 -16.69
C ILE A 481 -17.77 7.42 -17.95
N ASN A 482 -16.80 6.75 -18.57
CA ASN A 482 -17.09 5.75 -19.60
C ASN A 482 -17.44 4.42 -18.92
N VAL A 483 -18.73 4.18 -18.69
CA VAL A 483 -19.27 3.01 -17.96
C VAL A 483 -18.73 1.69 -18.52
N LYS A 484 -18.71 1.55 -19.85
CA LYS A 484 -18.25 0.31 -20.50
C LYS A 484 -16.79 0.05 -20.26
N ARG A 485 -15.93 1.05 -20.52
CA ARG A 485 -14.48 0.92 -20.29
C ARG A 485 -14.19 0.65 -18.82
N PHE A 486 -14.89 1.34 -17.94
CA PHE A 486 -14.80 1.19 -16.50
C PHE A 486 -15.12 -0.24 -16.03
N HIS A 487 -16.25 -0.81 -16.47
CA HIS A 487 -16.63 -2.19 -16.13
C HIS A 487 -15.74 -3.24 -16.83
N ALA A 488 -15.22 -2.95 -18.02
CA ALA A 488 -14.26 -3.83 -18.69
C ALA A 488 -12.94 -3.93 -17.91
N LEU A 489 -12.41 -2.80 -17.43
CA LEU A 489 -11.21 -2.76 -16.58
C LEU A 489 -11.44 -3.42 -15.21
N ALA A 490 -12.66 -3.31 -14.65
CA ALA A 490 -13.04 -3.99 -13.42
C ALA A 490 -13.05 -5.52 -13.57
N ILE A 491 -13.60 -6.02 -14.69
CA ILE A 491 -13.54 -7.45 -15.03
C ILE A 491 -12.09 -7.89 -15.18
N ASP A 492 -11.27 -7.10 -15.88
CA ASP A 492 -9.86 -7.41 -16.11
C ASP A 492 -9.10 -7.65 -14.80
N ASP A 493 -9.22 -6.72 -13.85
CA ASP A 493 -8.65 -6.88 -12.50
C ASP A 493 -9.24 -8.07 -11.76
N ALA A 494 -10.57 -8.15 -11.71
CA ALA A 494 -11.26 -9.13 -10.88
C ALA A 494 -10.94 -10.56 -11.32
N VAL A 495 -10.76 -10.81 -12.63
CA VAL A 495 -10.32 -12.12 -13.13
C VAL A 495 -8.89 -12.43 -12.70
N TYR A 496 -7.97 -11.48 -12.85
CA TYR A 496 -6.57 -11.67 -12.44
C TYR A 496 -6.46 -11.90 -10.92
N TRP A 497 -7.07 -11.05 -10.10
CA TRP A 497 -7.05 -11.19 -8.65
C TRP A 497 -7.79 -12.44 -8.14
N SER A 498 -8.80 -12.94 -8.86
CA SER A 498 -9.40 -14.24 -8.56
C SER A 498 -8.39 -15.37 -8.71
N GLY A 499 -7.58 -15.35 -9.78
CA GLY A 499 -6.52 -16.33 -10.00
C GLY A 499 -5.44 -16.25 -8.93
N LEU A 500 -5.07 -15.04 -8.50
CA LEU A 500 -4.12 -14.85 -7.41
C LEU A 500 -4.68 -15.34 -6.07
N CYS A 501 -5.94 -15.06 -5.75
CA CYS A 501 -6.60 -15.61 -4.55
C CYS A 501 -6.56 -17.15 -4.52
N GLN A 502 -6.79 -17.80 -5.67
CA GLN A 502 -6.70 -19.26 -5.78
C GLN A 502 -5.26 -19.75 -5.56
N LEU A 503 -4.27 -19.07 -6.13
CA LEU A 503 -2.85 -19.38 -5.94
C LEU A 503 -2.45 -19.23 -4.46
N GLU A 504 -2.84 -18.13 -3.81
CA GLU A 504 -2.57 -17.87 -2.38
C GLU A 504 -3.28 -18.88 -1.45
N GLN A 505 -4.38 -19.50 -1.90
CA GLN A 505 -5.05 -20.61 -1.20
C GLN A 505 -4.39 -21.98 -1.43
N GLY A 506 -3.32 -22.07 -2.23
CA GLY A 506 -2.71 -23.34 -2.64
C GLY A 506 -3.54 -24.11 -3.68
N GLN A 507 -4.57 -23.49 -4.26
CA GLN A 507 -5.42 -24.10 -5.30
C GLN A 507 -4.77 -23.92 -6.68
N TYR A 508 -3.64 -24.58 -6.90
CA TYR A 508 -2.82 -24.38 -8.10
C TYR A 508 -3.52 -24.77 -9.40
N GLY A 509 -4.28 -25.87 -9.42
CA GLY A 509 -5.04 -26.30 -10.62
C GLY A 509 -6.11 -25.28 -11.05
N PRO A 510 -6.99 -24.83 -10.13
CA PRO A 510 -7.91 -23.72 -10.40
C PRO A 510 -7.21 -22.42 -10.82
N ALA A 511 -6.10 -22.06 -10.15
CA ALA A 511 -5.33 -20.86 -10.50
C ALA A 511 -4.81 -20.92 -11.95
N VAL A 512 -4.18 -22.04 -12.36
CA VAL A 512 -3.75 -22.26 -13.74
C VAL A 512 -4.92 -22.11 -14.72
N SER A 513 -6.07 -22.70 -14.41
CA SER A 513 -7.26 -22.62 -15.26
C SER A 513 -7.78 -21.18 -15.41
N THR A 514 -7.75 -20.41 -14.32
CA THR A 514 -8.15 -18.99 -14.32
C THR A 514 -7.20 -18.14 -15.15
N PHE A 515 -5.89 -18.26 -14.94
CA PHE A 515 -4.90 -17.50 -15.72
C PHE A 515 -4.89 -17.91 -17.20
N ASP A 516 -5.06 -19.19 -17.51
CA ASP A 516 -5.14 -19.67 -18.89
C ASP A 516 -6.36 -19.11 -19.62
N ARG A 517 -7.52 -19.07 -18.95
CA ARG A 517 -8.71 -18.39 -19.47
C ARG A 517 -8.47 -16.89 -19.68
N TYR A 518 -7.84 -16.21 -18.71
CA TYR A 518 -7.51 -14.80 -18.82
C TYR A 518 -6.64 -14.53 -20.05
N LEU A 519 -5.56 -15.31 -20.23
CA LEU A 519 -4.64 -15.18 -21.36
C LEU A 519 -5.31 -15.44 -22.71
N ARG A 520 -6.22 -16.41 -22.81
CA ARG A 520 -6.99 -16.68 -24.04
C ARG A 520 -7.97 -15.56 -24.41
N GLN A 521 -8.51 -14.88 -23.40
CA GLN A 521 -9.48 -13.80 -23.57
C GLN A 521 -8.84 -12.42 -23.60
N ALA A 522 -7.50 -12.36 -23.46
CA ALA A 522 -6.77 -11.11 -23.38
C ALA A 522 -6.99 -10.28 -24.65
N GLY A 523 -7.41 -9.04 -24.45
CA GLY A 523 -7.64 -8.08 -25.52
C GLY A 523 -6.88 -6.79 -25.27
N ARG A 524 -7.25 -5.73 -26.01
CA ARG A 524 -6.60 -4.41 -25.89
C ARG A 524 -6.68 -3.80 -24.49
N VAL A 525 -7.66 -4.19 -23.68
CA VAL A 525 -7.85 -3.67 -22.31
C VAL A 525 -7.19 -4.53 -21.24
N SER A 526 -6.53 -5.64 -21.62
CA SER A 526 -5.97 -6.59 -20.66
C SER A 526 -4.60 -6.15 -20.16
N GLU A 527 -4.55 -5.69 -18.91
CA GLU A 527 -3.37 -5.08 -18.34
C GLU A 527 -2.50 -6.07 -17.56
N TRP A 528 -3.03 -7.24 -17.22
CA TRP A 528 -2.39 -8.26 -16.39
C TRP A 528 -1.78 -9.41 -17.18
N VAL A 529 -1.66 -9.30 -18.51
CA VAL A 529 -1.20 -10.41 -19.38
C VAL A 529 0.17 -10.94 -18.91
N ARG A 530 1.10 -10.03 -18.64
CA ARG A 530 2.47 -10.38 -18.22
C ARG A 530 2.47 -11.07 -16.86
N GLN A 531 1.80 -10.47 -15.89
CA GLN A 531 1.73 -11.01 -14.56
C GLN A 531 0.93 -12.31 -14.49
N ALA A 532 -0.12 -12.47 -15.31
CA ALA A 532 -0.86 -13.72 -15.43
C ALA A 532 -0.01 -14.86 -16.01
N ARG A 533 0.88 -14.58 -16.97
CA ARG A 533 1.88 -15.56 -17.45
C ARG A 533 2.80 -15.99 -16.31
N ARG A 534 3.37 -15.02 -15.58
CA ARG A 534 4.23 -15.28 -14.41
C ARG A 534 3.53 -16.18 -13.41
N MET A 535 2.32 -15.80 -12.98
CA MET A 535 1.57 -16.53 -11.95
C MET A 535 1.07 -17.89 -12.44
N LYS A 536 0.75 -18.06 -13.73
CA LYS A 536 0.50 -19.37 -14.34
C LYS A 536 1.73 -20.27 -14.23
N GLY A 537 2.92 -19.75 -14.58
CA GLY A 537 4.18 -20.47 -14.44
C GLY A 537 4.45 -20.90 -13.00
N VAL A 538 4.32 -19.97 -12.04
CA VAL A 538 4.48 -20.26 -10.61
C VAL A 538 3.51 -21.35 -10.14
N ALA A 539 2.23 -21.28 -10.53
CA ALA A 539 1.25 -22.30 -10.17
C ALA A 539 1.53 -23.68 -10.79
N LEU A 540 2.11 -23.73 -12.01
CA LEU A 540 2.55 -24.98 -12.64
C LEU A 540 3.80 -25.55 -11.94
N ALA A 541 4.77 -24.70 -11.62
CA ALA A 541 5.97 -25.10 -10.88
C ALA A 541 5.63 -25.64 -9.49
N ALA A 542 4.67 -25.02 -8.79
CA ALA A 542 4.16 -25.52 -7.51
C ALA A 542 3.49 -26.90 -7.60
N GLN A 543 3.05 -27.32 -8.79
CA GLN A 543 2.54 -28.67 -9.07
C GLN A 543 3.64 -29.65 -9.52
N GLY A 544 4.91 -29.24 -9.52
CA GLY A 544 6.04 -30.02 -10.05
C GLY A 544 6.09 -30.08 -11.59
N LYS A 545 5.24 -29.32 -12.29
CA LYS A 545 5.17 -29.31 -13.76
C LYS A 545 6.16 -28.33 -14.37
N PHE A 546 7.44 -28.54 -14.13
CA PHE A 546 8.49 -27.56 -14.44
C PHE A 546 8.63 -27.25 -15.94
N GLU A 547 8.49 -28.24 -16.80
CA GLU A 547 8.55 -28.04 -18.26
C GLU A 547 7.37 -27.20 -18.78
N GLU A 548 6.17 -27.43 -18.24
CA GLU A 548 4.99 -26.60 -18.56
C GLU A 548 5.14 -25.19 -17.98
N ALA A 549 5.71 -25.07 -16.77
CA ALA A 549 5.96 -23.79 -16.12
C ALA A 549 6.93 -22.93 -16.95
N ALA A 550 8.05 -23.51 -17.40
CA ALA A 550 9.01 -22.85 -18.28
C ALA A 550 8.32 -22.34 -19.55
N LYS A 551 7.59 -23.22 -20.26
CA LYS A 551 6.85 -22.83 -21.47
C LYS A 551 5.83 -21.72 -21.24
N ALA A 552 5.22 -21.64 -20.06
CA ALA A 552 4.21 -20.64 -19.76
C ALA A 552 4.75 -19.21 -19.66
N VAL A 553 6.04 -19.04 -19.35
CA VAL A 553 6.70 -17.74 -19.16
C VAL A 553 7.64 -17.35 -20.30
N GLU A 554 7.76 -18.20 -21.32
CA GLU A 554 8.59 -17.96 -22.50
C GLU A 554 7.92 -17.08 -23.57
N GLY A 555 8.74 -16.66 -24.54
CA GLY A 555 8.27 -15.89 -25.70
C GLY A 555 7.72 -14.52 -25.31
N VAL A 556 8.26 -13.96 -24.23
CA VAL A 556 7.98 -12.60 -23.80
C VAL A 556 8.95 -11.67 -24.54
N PRO A 557 8.46 -10.60 -25.19
CA PRO A 557 9.33 -9.67 -25.90
C PRO A 557 10.37 -9.02 -24.99
N ASP A 558 11.55 -8.71 -25.52
CA ASP A 558 12.66 -8.16 -24.71
C ASP A 558 12.39 -6.74 -24.16
N GLU A 559 11.46 -6.00 -24.77
CA GLU A 559 10.98 -4.72 -24.28
C GLU A 559 10.05 -4.83 -23.06
N ASP A 560 9.58 -6.04 -22.75
CA ASP A 560 8.75 -6.31 -21.59
C ASP A 560 9.58 -6.15 -20.31
N PRO A 561 9.15 -5.32 -19.34
CA PRO A 561 9.87 -5.15 -18.08
C PRO A 561 10.12 -6.46 -17.32
N GLU A 562 9.20 -7.44 -17.44
CA GLU A 562 9.28 -8.72 -16.74
C GLU A 562 10.15 -9.74 -17.49
N ALA A 563 10.45 -9.54 -18.78
CA ALA A 563 11.14 -10.54 -19.61
C ALA A 563 12.43 -11.09 -18.98
N PRO A 564 13.36 -10.25 -18.44
CA PRO A 564 14.57 -10.77 -17.82
C PRO A 564 14.28 -11.73 -16.66
N GLY A 565 13.31 -11.41 -15.80
CA GLY A 565 12.91 -12.25 -14.67
C GLY A 565 12.22 -13.54 -15.10
N LEU A 566 11.36 -13.47 -16.12
CA LEU A 566 10.68 -14.63 -16.68
C LEU A 566 11.64 -15.59 -17.38
N ASN A 567 12.65 -15.07 -18.08
CA ASN A 567 13.71 -15.86 -18.69
C ASN A 567 14.55 -16.59 -17.63
N ALA A 568 14.88 -15.91 -16.53
CA ALA A 568 15.59 -16.52 -15.40
C ALA A 568 14.76 -17.66 -14.75
N LEU A 569 13.45 -17.45 -14.56
CA LEU A 569 12.54 -18.49 -14.08
C LEU A 569 12.45 -19.68 -15.04
N ALA A 570 12.32 -19.44 -16.34
CA ALA A 570 12.28 -20.49 -17.35
C ALA A 570 13.55 -21.35 -17.33
N LYS A 571 14.73 -20.72 -17.23
CA LYS A 571 16.02 -21.41 -17.11
C LYS A 571 16.07 -22.27 -15.86
N ALA A 572 15.65 -21.74 -14.72
CA ALA A 572 15.64 -22.47 -13.46
C ALA A 572 14.69 -23.69 -13.49
N TRP A 573 13.46 -23.51 -14.00
CA TRP A 573 12.50 -24.60 -14.08
C TRP A 573 12.93 -25.69 -15.07
N ARG A 574 13.57 -25.34 -16.20
CA ARG A 574 14.16 -26.36 -17.08
C ARG A 574 15.26 -27.17 -16.41
N ALA A 575 16.14 -26.52 -15.66
CA ALA A 575 17.15 -27.22 -14.90
C ALA A 575 16.52 -28.22 -13.91
N ALA A 576 15.44 -27.81 -13.25
CA ALA A 576 14.68 -28.67 -12.34
C ALA A 576 13.88 -29.79 -13.04
N ALA A 577 13.52 -29.63 -14.32
CA ALA A 577 12.84 -30.66 -15.09
C ALA A 577 13.80 -31.79 -15.55
N GLY A 578 15.09 -31.46 -15.71
CA GLY A 578 16.13 -32.38 -16.14
C GLY A 578 16.88 -33.10 -15.00
N SER A 579 16.68 -32.65 -13.75
CA SER A 579 17.19 -33.28 -12.52
C SER A 579 16.21 -34.30 -11.96
#